data_AF-A0A1I2BX06-F1
#
_entry.id   AF-A0A1I2BX06-F1
#
_cell.length_a   1.000
_cell.length_b   1.000
_cell.length_c   1.000
_cell.angle_alpha   90.00
_cell.angle_beta   90.00
_cell.angle_gamma   90.00
#
_symmetry.space_group_name_H-M   'P 1'
#
loop_
_entity.id
_entity.type
_entity.pdbx_description
1 polymer ?
#
loop_
_entity_poly.entity_id
_entity_poly.type
_entity_poly.pdbx_seq_one_letter_code
_entity_poly.pdbx_strand_id
1 'polypeptide(L)'
;MDGDEDYLPLSALQHYLYCPRQCALIHVEQQWAESRHTAEGRVLHEQADKPRGERRRGVRTITALPLAHAGLRLGGIADVVELHDGPDGEQAFPVEYKRGRPKAHRADEVQLCSQALCLEDMLDQPVPQGALFYGATRRRTDVVFDAELRRLTLDTIAATRAMLDAGITPTAEYSARRCDACSLIDLCQPRLLQRRTGVNAWLARQLKSDRNDNGNHEGGEERGTCDGN
;
A
#
# COMPACT_ATOMS: atom_id res chain seq x y z
N MET A 1 -26.48 4.08 15.88
CA MET A 1 -25.10 3.54 16.02
C MET A 1 -24.34 4.41 15.07
N ASP A 2 -23.85 5.53 15.59
CA ASP A 2 -23.48 6.68 14.79
C ASP A 2 -21.96 6.84 14.87
N GLY A 3 -21.30 7.15 13.75
CA GLY A 3 -20.18 8.10 13.85
C GLY A 3 -18.89 7.89 13.07
N ASP A 4 -18.78 6.95 12.12
CA ASP A 4 -17.75 6.98 11.08
C ASP A 4 -18.24 6.13 9.89
N GLU A 5 -18.82 6.77 8.87
CA GLU A 5 -19.09 6.10 7.59
C GLU A 5 -17.78 5.50 7.05
N ASP A 6 -17.78 4.38 6.31
CA ASP A 6 -16.58 3.80 5.67
C ASP A 6 -15.83 4.77 4.73
N TYR A 7 -15.07 5.69 5.30
CA TYR A 7 -14.15 6.53 4.59
C TYR A 7 -12.90 5.71 4.25
N LEU A 8 -12.57 5.66 2.97
CA LEU A 8 -11.36 5.00 2.49
C LEU A 8 -10.16 5.90 2.88
N PRO A 9 -9.16 5.37 3.61
CA PRO A 9 -8.00 6.16 4.01
C PRO A 9 -7.21 6.67 2.80
N LEU A 10 -6.80 7.94 2.80
CA LEU A 10 -5.99 8.53 1.73
C LEU A 10 -4.69 7.73 1.46
N SER A 11 -4.06 7.22 2.53
CA SER A 11 -2.86 6.38 2.44
C SER A 11 -3.12 5.03 1.74
N ALA A 12 -4.35 4.52 1.75
CA ALA A 12 -4.71 3.27 1.08
C ALA A 12 -4.48 3.35 -0.43
N LEU A 13 -4.69 4.51 -1.05
CA LEU A 13 -4.46 4.70 -2.49
C LEU A 13 -2.97 4.55 -2.85
N GLN A 14 -2.08 5.11 -2.01
CA GLN A 14 -0.63 4.94 -2.15
C GLN A 14 -0.22 3.48 -1.96
N HIS A 15 -0.78 2.81 -0.94
CA HIS A 15 -0.49 1.40 -0.70
C HIS A 15 -0.97 0.52 -1.86
N TYR A 16 -2.16 0.78 -2.40
CA TYR A 16 -2.73 -0.01 -3.49
C TYR A 16 -1.88 0.11 -4.76
N LEU A 17 -1.55 1.33 -5.18
CA LEU A 17 -0.69 1.55 -6.35
C LEU A 17 0.73 1.05 -6.17
N TYR A 18 1.25 1.06 -4.93
CA TYR A 18 2.52 0.42 -4.65
C TYR A 18 2.41 -1.10 -4.81
N CYS A 19 1.45 -1.73 -4.15
CA CYS A 19 1.17 -3.16 -4.25
C CYS A 19 -0.21 -3.47 -3.65
N PRO A 20 -1.17 -4.02 -4.43
CA PRO A 20 -2.49 -4.39 -3.93
C PRO A 20 -2.42 -5.34 -2.73
N ARG A 21 -1.48 -6.30 -2.74
CA ARG A 21 -1.24 -7.18 -1.59
C ARG A 21 -0.75 -6.42 -0.35
N GLN A 22 0.13 -5.43 -0.50
CA GLN A 22 0.56 -4.61 0.65
C GLN A 22 -0.63 -3.84 1.21
N CYS A 23 -1.45 -3.24 0.35
CA CYS A 23 -2.67 -2.55 0.75
C CYS A 23 -3.62 -3.47 1.52
N ALA A 24 -3.88 -4.69 1.02
CA ALA A 24 -4.73 -5.65 1.70
C ALA A 24 -4.13 -6.12 3.04
N LEU A 25 -2.83 -6.37 3.11
CA LEU A 25 -2.17 -6.70 4.38
C LEU A 25 -2.38 -5.59 5.43
N ILE A 26 -2.29 -4.31 5.05
CA ILE A 26 -2.46 -3.17 5.97
C ILE A 26 -3.92 -2.98 6.34
N HIS A 27 -4.82 -2.95 5.36
CA HIS A 27 -6.19 -2.44 5.55
C HIS A 27 -7.24 -3.55 5.72
N VAL A 28 -7.01 -4.74 5.16
CA VAL A 28 -7.89 -5.91 5.35
C VAL A 28 -7.41 -6.75 6.54
N GLU A 29 -6.14 -7.15 6.52
CA GLU A 29 -5.58 -8.05 7.53
C GLU A 29 -5.04 -7.32 8.77
N GLN A 30 -5.08 -5.98 8.78
CA GLN A 30 -4.62 -5.13 9.89
C GLN A 30 -3.17 -5.44 10.32
N GLN A 31 -2.33 -5.84 9.37
CA GLN A 31 -0.92 -6.17 9.58
C GLN A 31 -0.09 -4.89 9.52
N TRP A 32 0.15 -4.30 10.68
CA TRP A 32 1.13 -3.25 10.85
C TRP A 32 2.44 -3.90 11.26
N ALA A 33 3.41 -3.96 10.35
CA ALA A 33 4.77 -4.24 10.79
C ALA A 33 5.20 -3.07 11.68
N GLU A 34 5.32 -3.29 12.99
CA GLU A 34 6.04 -2.40 13.91
C GLU A 34 7.55 -2.41 13.60
N SER A 35 7.93 -2.32 12.32
CA SER A 35 9.30 -2.38 11.86
C SER A 35 9.91 -0.99 11.97
N ARG A 36 10.62 -0.67 13.06
CA ARG A 36 11.77 0.27 13.22
C ARG A 36 11.73 1.69 12.57
N HIS A 37 10.72 2.02 11.80
CA HIS A 37 10.52 3.20 10.97
C HIS A 37 9.42 4.10 11.56
N THR A 38 8.67 3.60 12.53
CA THR A 38 7.68 4.33 13.31
C THR A 38 8.32 5.34 14.25
N ALA A 39 9.54 5.12 14.75
CA ALA A 39 10.20 6.07 15.65
C ALA A 39 10.65 7.36 14.92
N GLU A 40 11.30 7.24 13.77
CA GLU A 40 11.77 8.41 13.01
C GLU A 40 10.70 9.00 12.08
N GLY A 41 9.69 8.20 11.70
CA GLY A 41 8.48 8.71 11.03
C GLY A 41 7.67 9.56 11.98
N ARG A 42 7.53 9.12 13.24
CA ARG A 42 7.03 9.97 14.31
C ARG A 42 7.85 11.23 14.48
N VAL A 43 9.18 11.26 14.41
CA VAL A 43 9.90 12.54 14.61
C VAL A 43 9.60 13.60 13.51
N LEU A 44 9.39 13.17 12.26
CA LEU A 44 9.00 14.07 11.15
C LEU A 44 7.51 14.45 11.23
N HIS A 45 6.63 13.49 11.55
CA HIS A 45 5.21 13.75 11.78
C HIS A 45 4.99 14.54 13.08
N GLU A 46 5.71 14.33 14.16
CA GLU A 46 5.58 15.00 15.48
C GLU A 46 5.78 16.52 15.39
N GLN A 47 6.54 16.99 14.38
CA GLN A 47 6.64 18.42 14.08
C GLN A 47 5.41 18.96 13.34
N ALA A 48 4.70 18.13 12.57
CA ALA A 48 3.47 18.43 11.84
C ALA A 48 2.16 18.04 12.57
N ASP A 49 2.20 17.06 13.49
CA ASP A 49 1.09 16.37 14.14
C ASP A 49 0.35 17.26 15.16
N LYS A 50 0.97 18.37 15.56
CA LYS A 50 0.31 19.38 16.38
C LYS A 50 -0.31 20.40 15.44
N PRO A 51 -1.65 20.54 15.39
CA PRO A 51 -2.30 21.57 14.59
C PRO A 51 -1.72 22.93 14.96
N ARG A 52 -0.94 23.50 14.04
CA ARG A 52 -0.34 24.83 14.20
C ARG A 52 -0.61 25.63 12.94
N GLY A 53 -1.21 26.80 13.15
CA GLY A 53 -1.33 27.85 12.14
C GLY A 53 -0.15 28.82 12.29
N GLU A 54 0.74 28.92 11.30
CA GLU A 54 1.77 29.97 11.25
C GLU A 54 1.60 30.77 9.97
N ARG A 55 1.62 32.11 10.05
CA ARG A 55 1.61 32.99 8.87
C ARG A 55 3.00 33.58 8.70
N ARG A 56 3.70 33.23 7.62
CA ARG A 56 5.04 33.76 7.31
C ARG A 56 5.12 34.16 5.84
N ARG A 57 5.55 35.40 5.58
CA ARG A 57 5.73 35.95 4.21
C ARG A 57 4.48 35.81 3.31
N GLY A 58 3.28 35.96 3.87
CA GLY A 58 2.03 35.86 3.09
C GLY A 58 1.51 34.43 2.87
N VAL A 59 2.16 33.41 3.44
CA VAL A 59 1.68 32.03 3.41
C VAL A 59 1.23 31.63 4.80
N ARG A 60 -0.03 31.20 4.94
CA ARG A 60 -0.52 30.56 6.16
C ARG A 60 -0.34 29.06 6.04
N THR A 61 0.32 28.44 7.01
CA THR A 61 0.57 27.00 7.01
C THR A 61 -0.26 26.35 8.10
N ILE A 62 -0.97 25.29 7.75
CA ILE A 62 -1.72 24.43 8.67
C ILE A 62 -1.08 23.05 8.61
N THR A 63 -0.85 22.42 9.75
CA THR A 63 -0.27 21.08 9.84
C THR A 63 -1.26 20.09 10.45
N ALA A 64 -1.15 18.82 10.09
CA ALA A 64 -2.06 17.75 10.51
C ALA A 64 -3.54 18.11 10.31
N LEU A 65 -3.88 18.62 9.13
CA LEU A 65 -5.25 19.00 8.81
C LEU A 65 -6.08 17.75 8.49
N PRO A 66 -7.15 17.45 9.24
CA PRO A 66 -8.10 16.41 8.86
C PRO A 66 -8.77 16.78 7.54
N LEU A 67 -8.79 15.84 6.61
CA LEU A 67 -9.41 15.96 5.30
C LEU A 67 -10.51 14.93 5.15
N ALA A 68 -11.62 15.36 4.53
CA ALA A 68 -12.71 14.48 4.17
C ALA A 68 -13.29 14.91 2.82
N HIS A 69 -13.70 13.93 2.01
CA HIS A 69 -14.52 14.15 0.83
C HIS A 69 -15.74 13.25 0.93
N ALA A 70 -16.92 13.83 1.16
CA ALA A 70 -18.13 13.06 1.43
C ALA A 70 -18.58 12.27 0.20
N GLY A 71 -18.59 12.91 -0.98
CA GLY A 71 -18.99 12.26 -2.23
C GLY A 71 -18.11 11.07 -2.64
N LEU A 72 -16.79 11.17 -2.43
CA LEU A 72 -15.87 10.07 -2.70
C LEU A 72 -15.71 9.12 -1.50
N ARG A 73 -16.23 9.48 -0.32
CA ARG A 73 -15.96 8.83 0.97
C ARG A 73 -14.46 8.61 1.19
N LEU A 74 -13.66 9.67 1.05
CA LEU A 74 -12.20 9.65 1.29
C LEU A 74 -11.85 10.44 2.53
N GLY A 75 -10.98 9.90 3.38
CA GLY A 75 -10.66 10.52 4.66
C GLY A 75 -9.21 10.31 5.07
N GLY A 76 -8.64 11.26 5.80
CA GLY A 76 -7.30 11.12 6.35
C GLY A 76 -6.77 12.44 6.89
N ILE A 77 -5.46 12.50 7.11
CA ILE A 77 -4.78 13.69 7.61
C ILE A 77 -3.76 14.11 6.55
N ALA A 78 -3.75 15.39 6.19
CA ALA A 78 -2.66 15.98 5.42
C ALA A 78 -1.58 16.49 6.36
N ASP A 79 -0.31 16.18 6.04
CA ASP A 79 0.84 16.61 6.83
C ASP A 79 0.89 18.13 6.96
N VAL A 80 0.86 18.81 5.82
CA VAL A 80 0.93 20.27 5.74
C VAL A 80 0.03 20.76 4.59
N VAL A 81 -0.72 21.83 4.84
CA VAL A 81 -1.44 22.60 3.83
C VAL A 81 -0.98 24.05 3.92
N GLU A 82 -0.36 24.53 2.85
CA GLU A 82 -0.03 25.93 2.66
C GLU A 82 -1.23 26.64 2.04
N LEU A 83 -1.58 27.80 2.56
CA LEU A 83 -2.62 28.69 2.07
C LEU A 83 -1.93 29.96 1.56
N HIS A 84 -1.89 30.10 0.25
CA HIS A 84 -1.19 31.18 -0.45
C HIS A 84 -2.17 32.30 -0.78
N ASP A 85 -1.82 33.55 -0.51
CA ASP A 85 -2.64 34.70 -0.91
C ASP A 85 -2.81 34.72 -2.46
N GLY A 86 -4.06 34.71 -2.93
CA GLY A 86 -4.44 34.76 -4.34
C GLY A 86 -5.47 35.85 -4.64
N PRO A 87 -5.83 36.06 -5.91
CA PRO A 87 -6.77 37.11 -6.31
C PRO A 87 -8.18 36.93 -5.72
N ASP A 88 -8.61 35.69 -5.51
CA ASP A 88 -9.94 35.33 -5.00
C ASP A 88 -9.91 34.83 -3.54
N GLY A 89 -8.86 35.17 -2.80
CA GLY A 89 -8.61 34.71 -1.44
C GLY A 89 -7.43 33.74 -1.33
N GLU A 90 -7.31 33.09 -0.18
CA GLU A 90 -6.25 32.11 0.04
C GLU A 90 -6.50 30.83 -0.78
N GLN A 91 -5.51 30.35 -1.52
CA GLN A 91 -5.55 29.09 -2.28
C GLN A 91 -4.78 28.00 -1.55
N ALA A 92 -5.42 26.85 -1.36
CA ALA A 92 -4.80 25.68 -0.73
C ALA A 92 -3.75 25.01 -1.63
N PHE A 93 -2.66 24.59 -1.01
CA PHE A 93 -1.53 23.90 -1.63
C PHE A 93 -1.05 22.81 -0.66
N PRO A 94 -1.45 21.54 -0.88
CA PRO A 94 -1.04 20.44 0.00
C PRO A 94 0.45 20.12 -0.18
N VAL A 95 1.12 19.82 0.93
CA VAL A 95 2.53 19.40 0.98
C VAL A 95 2.64 18.10 1.78
N GLU A 96 2.98 17.02 1.10
CA GLU A 96 3.10 15.68 1.69
C GLU A 96 4.58 15.33 1.94
N TYR A 97 4.89 14.91 3.17
CA TYR A 97 6.26 14.60 3.56
C TYR A 97 6.55 13.12 3.37
N LYS A 98 7.58 12.82 2.58
CA LYS A 98 8.06 11.45 2.35
C LYS A 98 9.45 11.27 2.94
N ARG A 99 9.62 10.21 3.74
CA ARG A 99 10.93 9.89 4.34
C ARG A 99 11.95 9.40 3.31
N GLY A 100 11.48 8.59 2.36
CA GLY A 100 12.32 7.90 1.39
C GLY A 100 12.76 8.76 0.20
N ARG A 101 13.29 8.09 -0.82
CA ARG A 101 13.53 8.70 -2.14
C ARG A 101 12.25 8.60 -2.99
N PRO A 102 12.12 9.44 -4.03
CA PRO A 102 11.04 9.31 -5.00
C PRO A 102 10.92 7.87 -5.51
N LYS A 103 9.69 7.36 -5.53
CA LYS A 103 9.38 6.05 -6.10
C LYS A 103 9.27 6.16 -7.62
N ALA A 104 9.56 5.09 -8.35
CA ALA A 104 9.46 5.07 -9.82
C ALA A 104 8.01 5.09 -10.34
N HIS A 105 7.02 4.94 -9.45
CA HIS A 105 5.60 4.94 -9.79
C HIS A 105 4.90 6.12 -9.11
N ARG A 106 3.75 6.52 -9.65
CA ARG A 106 2.99 7.72 -9.26
C ARG A 106 2.16 7.58 -7.97
N ALA A 107 2.53 6.66 -7.06
CA ALA A 107 1.67 6.38 -5.89
C ALA A 107 1.64 7.54 -4.90
N ASP A 108 2.78 8.20 -4.69
CA ASP A 108 2.87 9.37 -3.81
C ASP A 108 2.10 10.56 -4.43
N GLU A 109 2.15 10.72 -5.76
CA GLU A 109 1.38 11.73 -6.49
C GLU A 109 -0.13 11.50 -6.38
N VAL A 110 -0.59 10.24 -6.45
CA VAL A 110 -2.01 9.90 -6.34
C VAL A 110 -2.55 10.17 -4.93
N GLN A 111 -1.78 9.86 -3.88
CA GLN A 111 -2.17 10.24 -2.52
C GLN A 111 -2.26 11.76 -2.36
N LEU A 112 -1.25 12.49 -2.85
CA LEU A 112 -1.26 13.95 -2.80
C LEU A 112 -2.43 14.54 -3.62
N CYS A 113 -2.73 13.99 -4.80
CA CYS A 113 -3.87 14.40 -5.61
C CYS A 113 -5.19 14.10 -4.89
N SER A 114 -5.30 12.99 -4.15
CA SER A 114 -6.50 12.70 -3.37
C SER A 114 -6.72 13.68 -2.21
N GLN A 115 -5.65 14.18 -1.60
CA GLN A 115 -5.74 15.28 -0.62
C GLN A 115 -6.28 16.56 -1.27
N ALA A 116 -5.83 16.87 -2.50
CA ALA A 116 -6.34 18.01 -3.26
C ALA A 116 -7.84 17.88 -3.54
N LEU A 117 -8.32 16.69 -3.93
CA LEU A 117 -9.76 16.46 -4.12
C LEU A 117 -10.56 16.69 -2.82
N CYS A 118 -10.05 16.28 -1.67
CA CYS A 118 -10.70 16.58 -0.38
C CYS A 118 -10.70 18.07 -0.07
N LEU A 119 -9.58 18.77 -0.30
CA LEU A 119 -9.49 20.21 -0.10
C LEU A 119 -10.47 20.97 -1.00
N GLU A 120 -10.63 20.53 -2.26
CA GLU A 120 -11.61 21.10 -3.19
C GLU A 120 -13.04 20.95 -2.68
N ASP A 121 -13.43 19.76 -2.21
CA ASP A 121 -14.76 19.49 -1.62
C ASP A 121 -15.01 20.31 -0.34
N MET A 122 -13.98 20.47 0.49
CA MET A 122 -14.07 21.18 1.78
C MET A 122 -14.09 22.71 1.64
N LEU A 123 -13.40 23.25 0.65
CA LEU A 123 -13.19 24.70 0.50
C LEU A 123 -14.00 25.32 -0.64
N ASP A 124 -14.62 24.50 -1.50
CA ASP A 124 -15.30 24.93 -2.72
C ASP A 124 -14.38 25.80 -3.61
N GLN A 125 -13.10 25.42 -3.68
CA GLN A 125 -12.04 26.14 -4.41
C GLN A 125 -11.11 25.16 -5.13
N PRO A 126 -10.63 25.50 -6.35
CA PRO A 126 -9.74 24.63 -7.10
C PRO A 126 -8.34 24.54 -6.45
N VAL A 127 -7.81 23.31 -6.40
CA VAL A 127 -6.46 23.01 -5.96
C VAL A 127 -5.71 22.41 -7.16
N PRO A 128 -4.99 23.22 -7.96
CA PRO A 128 -4.39 22.75 -9.21
C PRO A 128 -3.05 22.03 -9.04
N GLN A 129 -2.39 22.20 -7.89
CA GLN A 129 -1.06 21.64 -7.63
C GLN A 129 -0.77 21.53 -6.14
N GLY A 130 0.25 20.74 -5.81
CA GLY A 130 0.82 20.58 -4.47
C GLY A 130 2.29 20.23 -4.55
N ALA A 131 2.90 19.77 -3.45
CA ALA A 131 4.27 19.32 -3.47
C ALA A 131 4.53 18.05 -2.66
N LEU A 132 5.48 17.25 -3.13
CA LEU A 132 6.10 16.16 -2.38
C LEU A 132 7.43 16.64 -1.79
N PHE A 133 7.60 16.50 -0.49
CA PHE A 133 8.86 16.82 0.19
C PHE A 133 9.58 15.55 0.63
N TYR A 134 10.70 15.22 -0.02
CA TYR A 134 11.50 14.04 0.31
C TYR A 134 12.60 14.37 1.32
N GLY A 135 12.41 13.97 2.57
CA GLY A 135 13.28 14.29 3.70
C GLY A 135 14.73 13.81 3.53
N ALA A 136 14.93 12.59 3.03
CA ALA A 136 16.27 12.04 2.80
C ALA A 136 17.11 12.84 1.79
N THR A 137 16.46 13.43 0.80
CA THR A 137 17.12 14.26 -0.23
C THR A 137 16.94 15.75 -0.01
N ARG A 138 16.17 16.16 1.02
CA ARG A 138 15.72 17.54 1.28
C ARG A 138 15.16 18.23 0.02
N ARG A 139 14.43 17.47 -0.81
CA ARG A 139 13.98 17.91 -2.13
C ARG A 139 12.46 18.08 -2.14
N ARG A 140 12.01 19.31 -2.42
CA ARG A 140 10.62 19.62 -2.77
C ARG A 140 10.43 19.39 -4.26
N THR A 141 9.37 18.71 -4.64
CA THR A 141 8.99 18.48 -6.03
C THR A 141 7.53 18.87 -6.18
N ASP A 142 7.27 19.88 -7.01
CA ASP A 142 5.92 20.33 -7.29
C ASP A 142 5.22 19.31 -8.20
N VAL A 143 3.94 19.09 -7.94
CA VAL A 143 3.08 18.14 -8.65
C VAL A 143 1.86 18.89 -9.14
N VAL A 144 1.68 18.93 -10.46
CA VAL A 144 0.47 19.47 -11.09
C VAL A 144 -0.59 18.38 -11.13
N PHE A 145 -1.80 18.70 -10.68
CA PHE A 145 -2.94 17.78 -10.69
C PHE A 145 -3.69 17.86 -12.03
N ASP A 146 -3.01 17.45 -13.08
CA ASP A 146 -3.56 17.40 -14.43
C ASP A 146 -4.68 16.34 -14.58
N ALA A 147 -5.33 16.33 -15.75
CA ALA A 147 -6.42 15.42 -16.04
C ALA A 147 -6.00 13.94 -15.98
N GLU A 148 -4.73 13.62 -16.31
CA GLU A 148 -4.23 12.25 -16.26
C GLU A 148 -4.09 11.76 -14.82
N LEU A 149 -3.47 12.57 -13.95
CA LEU A 149 -3.29 12.26 -12.54
C LEU A 149 -4.63 12.18 -11.81
N ARG A 150 -5.56 13.09 -12.12
CA ARG A 150 -6.91 13.05 -11.56
C ARG A 150 -7.64 11.77 -11.96
N ARG A 151 -7.60 11.39 -13.25
CA ARG A 151 -8.20 10.13 -13.71
C ARG A 151 -7.56 8.92 -13.01
N LEU A 152 -6.23 8.85 -12.97
CA LEU A 152 -5.52 7.78 -12.27
C LEU A 152 -5.92 7.69 -10.79
N THR A 153 -6.09 8.85 -10.14
CA THR A 153 -6.52 8.93 -8.74
C THR A 153 -7.93 8.37 -8.56
N LEU A 154 -8.89 8.79 -9.40
CA LEU A 154 -10.27 8.29 -9.38
C LEU A 154 -10.35 6.78 -9.66
N ASP A 155 -9.61 6.28 -10.65
CA ASP A 155 -9.53 4.85 -10.96
C ASP A 155 -8.93 4.06 -9.79
N THR A 156 -7.92 4.63 -9.13
CA THR A 156 -7.28 4.02 -7.95
C THR A 156 -8.25 3.97 -6.78
N ILE A 157 -9.07 5.00 -6.56
CA ILE A 157 -10.09 5.03 -5.51
C ILE A 157 -11.09 3.90 -5.72
N ALA A 158 -11.62 3.76 -6.95
CA ALA A 158 -12.57 2.70 -7.29
C ALA A 158 -11.96 1.31 -7.09
N ALA A 159 -10.75 1.08 -7.60
CA ALA A 159 -10.08 -0.21 -7.52
C ALA A 159 -9.69 -0.59 -6.08
N THR A 160 -9.20 0.38 -5.30
CA THR A 160 -8.85 0.16 -3.88
C THR A 160 -10.10 -0.19 -3.09
N ARG A 161 -11.19 0.56 -3.25
CA ARG A 161 -12.47 0.29 -2.57
C ARG A 161 -13.00 -1.10 -2.91
N ALA A 162 -13.07 -1.44 -4.21
CA ALA A 162 -13.52 -2.76 -4.64
C ALA A 162 -12.72 -3.91 -4.00
N MET A 163 -11.40 -3.75 -3.84
CA MET A 163 -10.55 -4.75 -3.19
C MET A 163 -10.82 -4.85 -1.68
N LEU A 164 -10.96 -3.72 -0.99
CA LEU A 164 -11.22 -3.69 0.45
C LEU A 164 -12.62 -4.23 0.79
N ASP A 165 -13.63 -3.85 0.01
CA ASP A 165 -15.01 -4.32 0.17
C ASP A 165 -15.12 -5.83 -0.06
N ALA A 166 -14.33 -6.38 -0.98
CA ALA A 166 -14.26 -7.82 -1.19
C ALA A 166 -13.56 -8.58 -0.04
N GLY A 167 -12.77 -7.89 0.80
CA GLY A 167 -11.99 -8.51 1.86
C GLY A 167 -10.95 -9.52 1.36
N ILE A 168 -10.53 -9.42 0.10
CA ILE A 168 -9.59 -10.37 -0.52
C ILE A 168 -8.18 -9.83 -0.44
N THR A 169 -7.25 -10.64 0.09
CA THR A 169 -5.82 -10.38 -0.04
C THR A 169 -5.27 -11.04 -1.31
N PRO A 170 -4.80 -10.26 -2.31
CA PRO A 170 -4.19 -10.81 -3.51
C PRO A 170 -2.98 -11.69 -3.21
N THR A 171 -2.73 -12.72 -4.03
CA THR A 171 -1.57 -13.60 -3.87
C THR A 171 -0.25 -12.85 -3.98
N ALA A 172 0.80 -13.37 -3.32
CA ALA A 172 2.11 -12.74 -3.34
C ALA A 172 2.84 -13.00 -4.66
N GLU A 173 3.26 -11.93 -5.32
CA GLU A 173 4.15 -11.97 -6.48
C GLU A 173 5.44 -11.21 -6.15
N TYR A 174 6.57 -11.91 -6.11
CA TYR A 174 7.83 -11.25 -5.81
C TYR A 174 8.29 -10.39 -6.99
N SER A 175 8.65 -9.14 -6.70
CA SER A 175 9.29 -8.21 -7.63
C SER A 175 10.40 -7.49 -6.90
N ALA A 176 11.65 -7.70 -7.29
CA ALA A 176 12.82 -7.07 -6.65
C ALA A 176 12.70 -5.54 -6.59
N ARG A 177 12.16 -4.91 -7.64
CA ARG A 177 11.96 -3.44 -7.71
C ARG A 177 11.04 -2.88 -6.63
N ARG A 178 10.07 -3.68 -6.15
CA ARG A 178 9.11 -3.28 -5.12
C ARG A 178 9.43 -3.94 -3.79
N CYS A 179 9.39 -5.27 -3.76
CA CYS A 179 9.46 -6.07 -2.55
C CYS A 179 10.69 -5.79 -1.70
N ASP A 180 11.87 -5.61 -2.29
CA ASP A 180 13.11 -5.40 -1.53
C ASP A 180 13.12 -4.09 -0.72
N ALA A 181 12.27 -3.13 -1.10
CA ALA A 181 12.05 -1.88 -0.39
C ALA A 181 10.70 -1.85 0.37
N CYS A 182 9.96 -2.96 0.41
CA CYS A 182 8.66 -3.05 1.06
C CYS A 182 8.84 -3.27 2.57
N SER A 183 8.25 -2.39 3.38
CA SER A 183 8.26 -2.50 4.85
C SER A 183 7.59 -3.77 5.37
N LEU A 184 6.73 -4.40 4.57
CA LEU A 184 6.02 -5.63 4.92
C LEU A 184 6.63 -6.88 4.27
N ILE A 185 7.83 -6.84 3.68
CA ILE A 185 8.39 -8.02 3.00
C ILE A 185 8.50 -9.23 3.94
N ASP A 186 8.87 -9.02 5.20
CA ASP A 186 9.05 -10.08 6.19
C ASP A 186 7.72 -10.68 6.66
N LEU A 187 6.63 -9.89 6.70
CA LEU A 187 5.28 -10.41 6.96
C LEU A 187 4.67 -11.07 5.72
N CYS A 188 4.90 -10.45 4.55
CA CYS A 188 4.34 -10.88 3.28
C CYS A 188 4.98 -12.19 2.77
N GLN A 189 6.26 -12.42 3.04
CA GLN A 189 7.04 -13.58 2.59
C GLN A 189 6.83 -13.95 1.11
N PRO A 190 6.95 -13.00 0.16
CA PRO A 190 6.54 -13.22 -1.23
C PRO A 190 7.36 -14.31 -1.92
N ARG A 191 8.65 -14.46 -1.57
CA ARG A 191 9.53 -15.51 -2.13
C ARG A 191 9.13 -16.92 -1.69
N LEU A 192 8.59 -17.08 -0.49
CA LEU A 192 8.14 -18.38 0.02
C LEU A 192 6.77 -18.73 -0.55
N LEU A 193 5.85 -17.76 -0.58
CA LEU A 193 4.49 -17.95 -1.08
C LEU A 193 4.43 -18.20 -2.59
N GLN A 194 5.29 -17.56 -3.38
CA GLN A 194 5.36 -17.78 -4.84
C GLN A 194 5.84 -19.20 -5.19
N ARG A 195 6.55 -19.88 -4.29
CA ARG A 195 7.03 -21.26 -4.47
C ARG A 195 5.96 -22.33 -4.19
N ARG A 196 4.71 -21.95 -3.85
CA ARG A 196 3.62 -22.89 -3.51
C ARG A 196 3.04 -23.69 -4.69
N THR A 197 3.69 -23.72 -5.85
CA THR A 197 3.52 -24.82 -6.83
C THR A 197 4.03 -26.18 -6.31
N GLY A 198 4.66 -26.22 -5.12
CA GLY A 198 5.30 -27.40 -4.58
C GLY A 198 4.43 -28.37 -3.78
N VAL A 199 3.32 -27.98 -3.14
CA VAL A 199 2.65 -28.92 -2.19
C VAL A 199 2.02 -30.10 -2.91
N ASN A 200 1.23 -29.86 -3.97
CA ASN A 200 0.67 -30.93 -4.78
C ASN A 200 1.75 -31.70 -5.57
N ALA A 201 2.80 -31.03 -6.04
CA ALA A 201 3.92 -31.68 -6.75
C ALA A 201 4.85 -32.47 -5.81
N TRP A 202 4.87 -32.15 -4.52
CA TRP A 202 5.59 -32.84 -3.46
C TRP A 202 4.76 -34.02 -2.93
N LEU A 203 3.46 -33.82 -2.66
CA LEU A 203 2.52 -34.91 -2.35
C LEU A 203 2.44 -35.93 -3.47
N ALA A 204 2.36 -35.48 -4.74
CA ALA A 204 2.37 -36.39 -5.89
C ALA A 204 3.69 -37.15 -6.06
N ARG A 205 4.81 -36.62 -5.53
CA ARG A 205 6.10 -37.33 -5.50
C ARG A 205 6.15 -38.37 -4.38
N GLN A 206 5.65 -38.04 -3.20
CA GLN A 206 5.53 -38.98 -2.06
C GLN A 206 4.56 -40.13 -2.37
N LEU A 207 3.39 -39.84 -2.93
CA LEU A 207 2.43 -40.89 -3.33
C LEU A 207 2.94 -41.78 -4.48
N LYS A 208 3.91 -41.30 -5.27
CA LYS A 208 4.59 -42.11 -6.30
C LYS A 208 5.72 -42.98 -5.72
N SER A 209 6.39 -42.56 -4.64
CA SER A 209 7.40 -43.42 -3.99
C SER A 209 6.74 -44.59 -3.26
N ASP A 210 5.60 -44.35 -2.59
CA ASP A 210 4.89 -45.40 -1.83
C ASP A 210 4.27 -46.47 -2.74
N ARG A 211 3.93 -46.12 -3.99
CA ARG A 211 3.45 -47.08 -4.99
C ARG A 211 4.55 -47.97 -5.56
N ASN A 212 5.82 -47.57 -5.45
CA ASN A 212 6.94 -48.32 -6.01
C ASN A 212 7.54 -49.33 -5.01
N ASP A 213 7.31 -49.14 -3.70
CA ASP A 213 7.76 -50.08 -2.65
C ASP A 213 6.77 -51.23 -2.39
N ASN A 214 5.49 -51.07 -2.72
CA ASN A 214 4.48 -52.13 -2.56
C ASN A 214 4.36 -53.10 -3.76
N GLY A 215 5.24 -52.99 -4.76
CA GLY A 215 5.18 -53.82 -5.98
C GLY A 215 6.10 -55.05 -5.98
N ASN A 216 6.88 -55.30 -4.92
CA ASN A 216 7.94 -56.32 -4.94
C ASN A 216 7.80 -57.41 -3.87
N HIS A 217 6.57 -57.73 -3.47
CA HIS A 217 6.31 -58.80 -2.50
C HIS A 217 5.07 -59.62 -2.89
N GLU A 218 5.14 -60.33 -4.01
CA GLU A 218 4.29 -61.51 -4.24
C GLU A 218 4.82 -62.36 -5.41
N GLY A 219 5.14 -63.63 -5.14
CA GLY A 219 5.19 -64.70 -6.14
C GLY A 219 6.49 -65.48 -6.26
N GLY A 220 6.63 -66.58 -5.51
CA GLY A 220 7.70 -67.55 -5.73
C GLY A 220 7.71 -68.76 -4.78
N GLU A 221 6.59 -69.46 -4.62
CA GLU A 221 6.50 -70.75 -3.92
C GLU A 221 6.96 -71.93 -4.81
N GLU A 222 7.88 -72.72 -4.25
CA GLU A 222 8.09 -74.18 -4.35
C GLU A 222 8.15 -74.98 -5.68
N ARG A 223 9.28 -75.71 -5.83
CA ARG A 223 9.44 -77.15 -6.15
C ARG A 223 10.96 -77.43 -6.29
N GLY A 224 11.63 -78.37 -5.62
CA GLY A 224 11.25 -79.73 -5.27
C GLY A 224 11.86 -80.70 -6.30
N THR A 225 13.10 -81.15 -6.10
CA THR A 225 13.65 -82.35 -6.78
C THR A 225 14.67 -83.06 -5.88
N CYS A 226 14.28 -84.25 -5.46
CA CYS A 226 15.13 -85.33 -4.97
C CYS A 226 15.79 -86.06 -6.16
N ASP A 227 16.74 -86.94 -5.84
CA ASP A 227 17.52 -87.91 -6.66
C ASP A 227 18.99 -87.45 -6.80
N GLY A 228 20.02 -88.19 -6.40
CA GLY A 228 20.16 -89.58 -5.99
C GLY A 228 21.48 -90.10 -6.56
N ASN A 229 22.51 -90.26 -5.71
CA ASN A 229 23.49 -91.36 -5.64
C ASN A 229 24.57 -91.04 -4.60
#